data_AF-A0A7J4XLV4-F1
#
_entry.id   AF-A0A7J4XLV4-F1
#
_cell.length_a   1.000
_cell.length_b   1.000
_cell.length_c   1.000
_cell.angle_alpha   90.00
_cell.angle_beta   90.00
_cell.angle_gamma   90.00
#
_symmetry.space_group_name_H-M   'P 1'
#
loop_
_entity.id
_entity.type
_entity.pdbx_description
1 polymer ?
#
loop_
_entity_poly.entity_id
_entity_poly.type
_entity_poly.pdbx_seq_one_letter_code
_entity_poly.pdbx_strand_id
1 'polypeptide(L)'
;MANWMTIQKMAQKHDIGESVIRGWANLGYIVSSRIDNVMMIDDDSLTRYLDAHKSKGLSEGYLEKIIKEKVLEREVLLSRFEDELFQLKTQALYQPLFHTIIEELGGLISDDRLREIFLAISHGEPISRVAVRYQMTYAQAVTTYSSILRKLGEHPERIATYRNRVMNDLFGKYGMDNPLNISLEKIVDCHAQNVLKTEAEIITVRDLLRYTSEYGWNKLKSIKGMGRITYEHVIKTLYNANFIVVGEDKSITLSPEIAAMVI
;
A
#
# COMPACT_ATOMS: atom_id res chain seq x y z
N MET A 1 22.46 -1.26 48.36
CA MET A 1 22.85 -0.23 47.38
C MET A 1 23.19 -0.97 46.11
N ALA A 2 22.63 -0.60 44.96
CA ALA A 2 22.90 -1.32 43.70
C ALA A 2 24.39 -1.23 43.34
N ASN A 3 25.05 -2.38 43.22
CA ASN A 3 26.48 -2.47 42.94
C ASN A 3 26.67 -2.73 41.44
N TRP A 4 26.84 -1.65 40.67
CA TRP A 4 26.94 -1.70 39.22
C TRP A 4 28.37 -1.99 38.75
N MET A 5 28.54 -3.03 37.95
CA MET A 5 29.84 -3.47 37.46
C MET A 5 29.81 -3.75 35.95
N THR A 6 30.92 -3.49 35.26
CA THR A 6 31.09 -3.86 33.85
C THR A 6 31.06 -5.38 33.67
N ILE A 7 30.61 -5.87 32.52
CA ILE A 7 30.60 -7.31 32.18
C ILE A 7 31.96 -7.98 32.44
N GLN A 8 33.08 -7.35 32.05
CA GLN A 8 34.42 -7.93 32.24
C GLN A 8 34.76 -8.16 33.72
N LYS A 9 34.47 -7.17 34.58
CA LYS A 9 34.66 -7.30 36.04
C LYS A 9 33.73 -8.34 36.65
N MET A 10 32.51 -8.46 36.13
CA MET A 10 31.54 -9.47 36.59
C MET A 10 31.97 -10.89 36.19
N ALA A 11 32.46 -11.05 34.98
CA ALA A 11 32.99 -12.30 34.46
C ALA A 11 34.17 -12.80 35.32
N GLN A 12 35.10 -11.89 35.66
CA GLN A 12 36.23 -12.21 36.55
C GLN A 12 35.79 -12.55 37.97
N LYS A 13 34.82 -11.81 38.51
CA LYS A 13 34.36 -11.98 39.90
C LYS A 13 33.66 -13.33 40.12
N HIS A 14 32.84 -13.76 39.16
CA HIS A 14 32.01 -14.95 39.28
C HIS A 14 32.53 -16.17 38.51
N ASP A 15 33.66 -16.03 37.81
CA ASP A 15 34.25 -17.06 36.92
C ASP A 15 33.27 -17.54 35.83
N ILE A 16 32.60 -16.60 35.16
CA ILE A 16 31.60 -16.86 34.11
C ILE A 16 32.00 -16.12 32.83
N GLY A 17 31.88 -16.77 31.68
CA GLY A 17 32.20 -16.14 30.39
C GLY A 17 31.36 -14.88 30.09
N GLU A 18 32.01 -13.83 29.57
CA GLU A 18 31.34 -12.55 29.25
C GLU A 18 30.16 -12.69 28.30
N SER A 19 30.23 -13.63 27.35
CA SER A 19 29.15 -13.92 26.39
C SER A 19 27.89 -14.45 27.08
N VAL A 20 28.05 -15.25 28.14
CA VAL A 20 26.97 -15.84 28.92
C VAL A 20 26.27 -14.76 29.74
N ILE A 21 27.04 -13.93 30.46
CA ILE A 21 26.51 -12.78 31.22
C ILE A 21 25.77 -11.82 30.28
N ARG A 22 26.34 -11.54 29.10
CA ARG A 22 25.70 -10.69 28.09
C ARG A 22 24.40 -11.30 27.58
N GLY A 23 24.36 -12.61 27.36
CA GLY A 23 23.15 -13.33 26.99
C GLY A 23 22.05 -13.19 28.03
N TRP A 24 22.36 -13.41 29.31
CA TRP A 24 21.40 -13.26 30.41
C TRP A 24 20.90 -11.82 30.58
N ALA A 25 21.79 -10.84 30.43
CA ALA A 25 21.42 -9.42 30.47
C ALA A 25 20.48 -9.04 29.33
N ASN A 26 20.76 -9.51 28.11
CA ASN A 26 19.93 -9.23 26.93
C ASN A 26 18.55 -9.92 27.00
N LEU A 27 18.47 -11.09 27.63
CA LEU A 27 17.22 -11.83 27.85
C LEU A 27 16.43 -11.33 29.07
N GLY A 28 16.95 -10.35 29.80
CA GLY A 28 16.28 -9.76 30.97
C GLY A 28 16.34 -10.60 32.24
N TYR A 29 17.17 -11.66 32.29
CA TYR A 29 17.32 -12.51 33.48
C TYR A 29 18.10 -11.84 34.60
N ILE A 30 18.97 -10.89 34.25
CA ILE A 30 19.74 -10.08 35.19
C ILE A 30 19.59 -8.62 34.83
N VAL A 31 19.46 -7.77 35.85
CA VAL A 31 19.28 -6.33 35.67
C VAL A 31 20.54 -5.73 35.05
N SER A 32 20.37 -5.04 33.93
CA SER A 32 21.44 -4.37 33.23
C SER A 32 21.03 -2.95 32.82
N SER A 33 22.02 -2.07 32.69
CA SER A 33 21.86 -0.71 32.19
C SER A 33 23.04 -0.35 31.30
N ARG A 34 22.90 0.71 30.50
CA ARG A 34 23.99 1.24 29.68
C ARG A 34 24.36 2.63 30.16
N ILE A 35 25.63 2.82 30.48
CA ILE A 35 26.22 4.12 30.82
C ILE A 35 27.39 4.33 29.85
N ASP A 36 27.38 5.42 29.09
CA ASP A 36 28.39 5.75 28.07
C ASP A 36 28.68 4.58 27.10
N ASN A 37 27.62 3.92 26.65
CA ASN A 37 27.67 2.75 25.75
C ASN A 37 28.34 1.49 26.34
N VAL A 38 28.69 1.51 27.62
CA VAL A 38 29.21 0.36 28.36
C VAL A 38 28.06 -0.31 29.12
N MET A 39 27.89 -1.62 28.93
CA MET A 39 26.88 -2.39 29.65
C MET A 39 27.34 -2.66 31.08
N MET A 40 26.53 -2.19 32.02
CA MET A 40 26.69 -2.31 33.46
C MET A 40 25.66 -3.29 33.99
N ILE A 41 26.09 -4.21 34.84
CA ILE A 41 25.26 -5.26 35.44
C ILE A 41 25.15 -4.96 36.94
N ASP A 42 23.96 -5.10 37.50
CA ASP A 42 23.77 -5.07 38.94
C ASP A 42 24.25 -6.40 39.55
N ASP A 43 25.26 -6.34 40.39
CA ASP A 43 25.89 -7.50 41.02
C ASP A 43 24.97 -8.22 41.99
N ASP A 44 24.07 -7.50 42.66
CA ASP A 44 23.05 -8.11 43.52
C ASP A 44 22.02 -8.89 42.69
N SER A 45 21.65 -8.41 41.50
CA SER A 45 20.78 -9.12 40.58
C SER A 45 21.44 -10.38 40.01
N LEU A 46 22.72 -10.32 39.64
CA LEU A 46 23.44 -11.50 39.16
C LEU A 46 23.60 -12.53 40.29
N THR A 47 23.94 -12.08 41.50
CA THR A 47 24.08 -12.96 42.66
C THR A 47 22.75 -13.63 43.01
N ARG A 48 21.63 -12.89 43.02
CA ARG A 48 20.28 -13.46 43.20
C ARG A 48 19.92 -14.48 42.11
N TYR A 49 20.28 -14.19 40.86
CA TYR A 49 20.08 -15.10 39.75
C TYR A 49 20.91 -16.38 39.95
N LEU A 50 22.19 -16.25 40.25
CA LEU A 50 23.08 -17.39 40.52
C LEU A 50 22.64 -18.18 41.74
N ASP A 51 22.17 -17.56 42.82
CA ASP A 51 21.68 -18.24 44.02
C ASP A 51 20.35 -18.98 43.78
N ALA A 52 19.47 -18.41 42.95
CA ALA A 52 18.25 -19.10 42.51
C ALA A 52 18.53 -20.32 41.62
N HIS A 53 19.69 -20.34 40.96
CA HIS A 53 20.13 -21.39 40.04
C HIS A 53 21.32 -22.22 40.57
N LYS A 54 21.82 -21.93 41.79
CA LYS A 54 22.76 -22.77 42.53
C LYS A 54 22.03 -24.07 42.80
N SER A 55 22.69 -25.19 42.47
CA SER A 55 22.14 -26.54 42.40
C SER A 55 21.24 -26.95 43.59
N LYS A 56 19.98 -26.48 43.61
CA LYS A 56 18.87 -27.38 43.83
C LYS A 56 18.92 -28.26 42.60
N GLY A 57 19.32 -29.52 42.77
CA GLY A 57 19.59 -30.42 41.67
C GLY A 57 18.45 -30.46 40.65
N LEU A 58 18.70 -31.16 39.54
CA LEU A 58 17.74 -31.56 38.51
C LEU A 58 16.58 -32.39 39.12
N SER A 59 15.85 -31.89 40.12
CA SER A 59 14.59 -32.48 40.52
C SER A 59 13.68 -32.33 39.32
N GLU A 60 13.15 -33.45 38.86
CA GLU A 60 12.32 -33.57 37.66
C GLU A 60 11.25 -32.47 37.61
N GLY A 61 10.65 -32.13 38.76
CA GLY A 61 9.66 -31.06 38.89
C GLY A 61 10.18 -29.62 38.68
N TYR A 62 11.46 -29.32 38.93
CA TYR A 62 12.04 -28.00 38.63
C TYR A 62 12.34 -27.84 37.14
N LEU A 63 12.84 -28.89 36.49
CA LEU A 63 13.05 -28.89 35.04
C LEU A 63 11.74 -28.84 34.28
N GLU A 64 10.72 -29.60 34.70
CA GLU A 64 9.38 -29.51 34.11
C GLU A 64 8.82 -28.08 34.19
N LYS A 65 9.07 -27.37 35.29
CA LYS A 65 8.62 -25.98 35.45
C LYS A 65 9.32 -25.05 34.46
N ILE A 66 10.65 -25.17 34.32
CA ILE A 66 11.41 -24.38 33.34
C ILE A 66 10.97 -24.72 31.91
N ILE A 67 10.77 -25.99 31.59
CA ILE A 67 10.30 -26.42 30.26
C ILE A 67 8.92 -25.82 29.97
N LYS A 68 7.98 -25.88 30.91
CA LYS A 68 6.64 -25.27 30.75
C LYS A 68 6.72 -23.76 30.53
N GLU A 69 7.55 -23.06 31.31
CA GLU A 69 7.77 -21.63 31.15
C GLU A 69 8.34 -21.29 29.77
N LYS A 70 9.34 -22.05 29.31
CA LYS A 70 9.94 -21.88 27.97
C LYS A 70 8.97 -22.18 26.83
N VAL A 71 8.08 -23.16 26.99
CA VAL A 71 7.02 -23.43 26.01
C VAL A 71 6.04 -22.27 25.96
N LEU A 72 5.61 -21.74 27.10
CA LEU A 72 4.74 -20.56 27.15
C LEU A 72 5.39 -19.33 26.50
N GLU A 73 6.66 -19.05 26.82
CA GLU A 73 7.42 -17.97 26.17
C GLU A 73 7.48 -18.16 24.64
N ARG A 74 7.70 -19.39 24.17
CA ARG A 74 7.70 -19.72 22.74
C ARG A 74 6.35 -19.44 22.10
N GLU A 75 5.25 -19.91 22.71
CA GLU A 75 3.90 -19.70 22.18
C GLU A 75 3.54 -18.21 22.11
N VAL A 76 3.90 -17.42 23.13
CA VAL A 76 3.70 -15.96 23.12
C VAL A 76 4.49 -15.29 21.99
N LEU A 77 5.76 -15.67 21.81
CA LEU A 77 6.60 -15.14 20.72
C LEU A 77 6.05 -15.54 19.35
N LEU A 78 5.63 -16.79 19.17
CA LEU A 78 5.04 -17.28 17.93
C LEU A 78 3.75 -16.52 17.62
N SER A 79 2.86 -16.33 18.59
CA SER A 79 1.64 -15.55 18.41
C SER A 79 1.93 -14.11 17.97
N ARG A 80 2.95 -13.45 18.54
CA ARG A 80 3.36 -12.11 18.09
C ARG A 80 3.85 -12.12 16.64
N PHE A 81 4.64 -13.12 16.26
CA PHE A 81 5.12 -13.24 14.88
C PHE A 81 4.00 -13.61 13.90
N GLU A 82 2.99 -14.37 14.32
CA GLU A 82 1.80 -14.65 13.51
C GLU A 82 1.02 -13.37 13.21
N ASP A 83 0.83 -12.50 14.20
CA ASP A 83 0.20 -11.19 14.01
C ASP A 83 0.99 -10.29 13.05
N GLU A 84 2.31 -10.19 13.24
CA GLU A 84 3.21 -9.43 12.35
C GLU A 84 3.19 -10.00 10.92
N LEU A 85 3.21 -11.34 10.77
CA LEU A 85 3.12 -12.01 9.48
C LEU A 85 1.76 -11.76 8.81
N PHE A 86 0.68 -11.74 9.58
CA PHE A 86 -0.66 -11.40 9.07
C PHE A 86 -0.72 -9.96 8.56
N GLN A 87 -0.15 -9.00 9.31
CA GLN A 87 -0.03 -7.61 8.86
C GLN A 87 0.77 -7.47 7.56
N LEU A 88 1.89 -8.18 7.43
CA LEU A 88 2.70 -8.19 6.21
C LEU A 88 1.95 -8.82 5.02
N LYS A 89 1.27 -9.95 5.23
CA LYS A 89 0.47 -10.61 4.19
C LYS A 89 -0.69 -9.73 3.71
N THR A 90 -1.37 -9.06 4.64
CA THR A 90 -2.44 -8.13 4.29
C THR A 90 -1.92 -6.89 3.57
N GLN A 91 -0.75 -6.36 3.96
CA GLN A 91 -0.10 -5.27 3.21
C GLN A 91 0.24 -5.68 1.77
N ALA A 92 0.69 -6.93 1.55
CA ALA A 92 0.92 -7.46 0.22
C ALA A 92 -0.38 -7.59 -0.60
N LEU A 93 -1.50 -7.96 0.01
CA LEU A 93 -2.81 -8.01 -0.66
C LEU A 93 -3.27 -6.63 -1.15
N TYR A 94 -2.97 -5.57 -0.39
CA TYR A 94 -3.32 -4.20 -0.74
C TYR A 94 -2.21 -3.44 -1.47
N GLN A 95 -1.10 -4.10 -1.82
CA GLN A 95 -0.03 -3.51 -2.64
C GLN A 95 -0.57 -2.78 -3.89
N PRO A 96 -1.55 -3.31 -4.64
CA PRO A 96 -2.11 -2.61 -5.80
C PRO A 96 -2.76 -1.26 -5.43
N LEU A 97 -3.43 -1.17 -4.27
CA LEU A 97 -4.03 0.08 -3.81
C LEU A 97 -2.96 1.13 -3.47
N PHE A 98 -1.87 0.70 -2.82
CA PHE A 98 -0.73 1.60 -2.58
C PHE A 98 -0.09 2.07 -3.88
N HIS A 99 0.04 1.18 -4.89
CA HIS A 99 0.53 1.58 -6.21
C HIS A 99 -0.39 2.64 -6.83
N THR A 100 -1.71 2.44 -6.83
CA THR A 100 -2.65 3.45 -7.33
C THR A 100 -2.46 4.79 -6.61
N ILE A 101 -2.42 4.80 -5.27
CA ILE A 101 -2.24 6.05 -4.50
C ILE A 101 -0.90 6.73 -4.85
N ILE A 102 0.18 5.96 -5.01
CA ILE A 102 1.50 6.49 -5.39
C ILE A 102 1.44 7.10 -6.80
N GLU A 103 0.80 6.44 -7.77
CA GLU A 103 0.63 6.99 -9.12
C GLU A 103 -0.14 8.31 -9.10
N GLU A 104 -1.25 8.38 -8.34
CA GLU A 104 -2.05 9.61 -8.21
C GLU A 104 -1.28 10.74 -7.56
N LEU A 105 -0.51 10.44 -6.50
CA LEU A 105 0.39 11.39 -5.87
C LEU A 105 1.48 11.87 -6.83
N GLY A 106 2.01 10.97 -7.65
CA GLY A 106 2.97 11.27 -8.70
C GLY A 106 2.42 12.24 -9.74
N GLY A 107 1.16 12.06 -10.14
CA GLY A 107 0.44 12.95 -11.08
C GLY A 107 0.32 14.39 -10.58
N LEU A 108 0.37 14.64 -9.27
CA LEU A 108 0.35 15.99 -8.70
C LEU A 108 1.69 16.73 -8.82
N ILE A 109 2.77 16.04 -9.18
CA ILE A 109 4.12 16.58 -9.34
C ILE A 109 4.33 17.00 -10.80
N SER A 110 4.45 18.31 -11.02
CA SER A 110 4.59 18.87 -12.37
C SER A 110 5.98 18.71 -12.98
N ASP A 111 7.02 18.62 -12.15
CA ASP A 111 8.39 18.41 -12.62
C ASP A 111 8.62 16.92 -12.89
N ASP A 112 8.90 16.57 -14.14
CA ASP A 112 9.05 15.18 -14.59
C ASP A 112 10.15 14.44 -13.83
N ARG A 113 11.29 15.11 -13.58
CA ARG A 113 12.42 14.50 -12.86
C ARG A 113 12.05 14.23 -11.41
N LEU A 114 11.41 15.19 -10.74
CA LEU A 114 10.95 15.01 -9.36
C LEU A 114 9.89 13.92 -9.27
N ARG A 115 8.98 13.85 -10.25
CA ARG A 115 7.96 12.81 -10.35
C ARG A 115 8.58 11.42 -10.47
N GLU A 116 9.55 11.25 -11.35
CA GLU A 116 10.23 9.95 -11.50
C GLU A 116 11.04 9.55 -10.26
N ILE A 117 11.70 10.50 -9.59
CA ILE A 117 12.40 10.25 -8.31
C ILE A 117 11.40 9.78 -7.24
N PHE A 118 10.26 10.45 -7.14
CA PHE A 118 9.20 10.09 -6.21
C PHE A 118 8.67 8.69 -6.49
N LEU A 119 8.22 8.41 -7.73
CA LEU A 119 7.67 7.11 -8.11
C LEU A 119 8.66 5.99 -7.86
N ALA A 120 9.93 6.17 -8.24
CA ALA A 120 10.97 5.15 -8.04
C ALA A 120 11.15 4.80 -6.56
N ILE A 121 11.35 5.80 -5.69
CA ILE A 121 11.57 5.57 -4.26
C ILE A 121 10.29 5.03 -3.60
N SER A 122 9.12 5.57 -3.92
CA SER A 122 7.84 5.17 -3.33
C SER A 122 7.42 3.75 -3.74
N HIS A 123 7.78 3.29 -4.95
CA HIS A 123 7.60 1.90 -5.39
C HIS A 123 8.68 0.94 -4.84
N GLY A 124 9.63 1.44 -4.04
CA GLY A 124 10.59 0.63 -3.31
C GLY A 124 11.99 0.52 -3.93
N GLU A 125 12.32 1.34 -4.95
CA GLU A 125 13.70 1.41 -5.44
C GLU A 125 14.63 1.97 -4.34
N PRO A 126 15.78 1.33 -4.04
CA PRO A 126 16.70 1.84 -3.03
C PRO A 126 17.17 3.25 -3.36
N ILE A 127 17.12 4.16 -2.38
CA ILE A 127 17.52 5.57 -2.54
C ILE A 127 18.95 5.69 -3.09
N SER A 128 19.85 4.77 -2.74
CA SER A 128 21.21 4.73 -3.28
C SER A 128 21.26 4.49 -4.79
N ARG A 129 20.37 3.65 -5.35
CA ARG A 129 20.28 3.42 -6.80
C ARG A 129 19.70 4.62 -7.53
N VAL A 130 18.64 5.21 -6.96
CA VAL A 130 18.02 6.43 -7.49
C VAL A 130 19.04 7.58 -7.50
N ALA A 131 19.82 7.74 -6.43
CA ALA A 131 20.86 8.77 -6.34
C ALA A 131 21.89 8.64 -7.48
N VAL A 132 22.37 7.43 -7.77
CA VAL A 132 23.29 7.18 -8.90
C VAL A 132 22.63 7.52 -10.24
N ARG A 133 21.38 7.08 -10.47
CA ARG A 133 20.65 7.31 -11.73
C ARG A 133 20.49 8.79 -12.05
N TYR A 134 20.24 9.62 -11.04
CA TYR A 134 20.04 11.07 -11.20
C TYR A 134 21.27 11.92 -10.89
N GLN A 135 22.47 11.31 -10.77
CA GLN A 135 23.74 11.98 -10.52
C GLN A 135 23.70 12.85 -9.23
N MET A 136 23.17 12.28 -8.16
CA MET A 136 23.03 12.92 -6.85
C MET A 136 23.82 12.14 -5.80
N THR A 137 24.21 12.81 -4.71
CA THR A 137 24.64 12.10 -3.50
C THR A 137 23.43 11.46 -2.81
N TYR A 138 23.66 10.45 -1.98
CA TYR A 138 22.60 9.85 -1.16
C TYR A 138 21.86 10.91 -0.33
N ALA A 139 22.60 11.83 0.30
CA ALA A 139 22.03 12.91 1.09
C ALA A 139 21.13 13.83 0.25
N GLN A 140 21.57 14.19 -0.96
CA GLN A 140 20.76 15.01 -1.87
C GLN A 140 19.47 14.28 -2.27
N ALA A 141 19.53 12.97 -2.61
CA ALA A 141 18.35 12.19 -2.96
C ALA A 141 17.35 12.12 -1.80
N VAL A 142 17.81 11.92 -0.57
CA VAL A 142 16.97 11.98 0.64
C VAL A 142 16.33 13.36 0.79
N THR A 143 17.11 14.45 0.71
CA THR A 143 16.57 15.81 0.84
C THR A 143 15.54 16.13 -0.23
N THR A 144 15.78 15.72 -1.48
CA THR A 144 14.83 15.90 -2.58
C THR A 144 13.55 15.12 -2.32
N TYR A 145 13.64 13.84 -1.97
CA TYR A 145 12.47 13.01 -1.67
C TYR A 145 11.66 13.57 -0.49
N SER A 146 12.32 13.93 0.61
CA SER A 146 11.67 14.56 1.77
C SER A 146 11.00 15.88 1.41
N SER A 147 11.61 16.70 0.55
CA SER A 147 10.98 17.94 0.09
C SER A 147 9.75 17.68 -0.78
N ILE A 148 9.73 16.62 -1.59
CA ILE A 148 8.56 16.24 -2.38
C ILE A 148 7.42 15.84 -1.44
N LEU A 149 7.69 14.94 -0.49
CA LEU A 149 6.69 14.48 0.49
C LEU A 149 6.12 15.65 1.30
N ARG A 150 6.97 16.59 1.75
CA ARG A 150 6.51 17.78 2.46
C ARG A 150 5.54 18.61 1.62
N LYS A 151 5.89 18.90 0.35
CA LYS A 151 5.04 19.68 -0.55
C LYS A 151 3.72 18.98 -0.86
N LEU A 152 3.73 17.66 -1.01
CA LEU A 152 2.50 16.88 -1.18
C LEU A 152 1.63 16.95 0.09
N GLY A 153 2.25 16.92 1.27
CA GLY A 153 1.57 17.04 2.56
C GLY A 153 1.05 18.44 2.92
N GLU A 154 1.56 19.49 2.27
CA GLU A 154 1.10 20.88 2.48
C GLU A 154 -0.33 21.12 1.93
N HIS A 155 -0.80 20.29 0.99
CA HIS A 155 -2.08 20.46 0.30
C HIS A 155 -2.83 19.12 0.10
N PRO A 156 -3.22 18.41 1.16
CA PRO A 156 -3.89 17.10 1.07
C PRO A 156 -5.22 17.17 0.28
N GLU A 157 -5.89 18.32 0.29
CA GLU A 157 -7.10 18.59 -0.48
C GLU A 157 -6.92 18.46 -2.00
N ARG A 158 -5.68 18.53 -2.51
CA ARG A 158 -5.40 18.31 -3.94
C ARG A 158 -5.73 16.88 -4.37
N ILE A 159 -5.49 15.88 -3.51
CA ILE A 159 -5.88 14.49 -3.77
C ILE A 159 -7.40 14.35 -3.67
N ALA A 160 -7.99 14.94 -2.62
CA ALA A 160 -9.43 14.90 -2.41
C ALA A 160 -10.22 15.53 -3.58
N THR A 161 -9.65 16.55 -4.21
CA THR A 161 -10.25 17.23 -5.38
C THR A 161 -9.76 16.69 -6.72
N TYR A 162 -8.77 15.80 -6.75
CA TYR A 162 -8.18 15.28 -7.99
C TYR A 162 -9.23 14.56 -8.84
N ARG A 163 -10.00 13.64 -8.24
CA ARG A 163 -11.09 12.97 -8.95
C ARG A 163 -12.06 13.98 -9.56
N ASN A 164 -12.50 14.98 -8.79
CA ASN A 164 -13.43 16.00 -9.30
C ASN A 164 -12.84 16.80 -10.46
N ARG A 165 -11.53 17.12 -10.42
CA ARG A 165 -10.84 17.81 -11.53
C ARG A 165 -10.77 16.92 -12.76
N VAL A 166 -10.33 15.67 -12.62
CA VAL A 166 -10.28 14.70 -13.73
C VAL A 166 -11.67 14.51 -14.35
N MET A 167 -12.71 14.32 -13.52
CA MET A 167 -14.09 14.19 -14.00
C MET A 167 -14.56 15.44 -14.74
N ASN A 168 -14.24 16.63 -14.23
CA ASN A 168 -14.58 17.89 -14.88
C ASN A 168 -13.80 18.11 -16.20
N ASP A 169 -12.52 17.74 -16.24
CA ASP A 169 -11.69 17.86 -17.43
C ASP A 169 -12.15 16.91 -18.54
N LEU A 170 -12.55 15.68 -18.17
CA LEU A 170 -13.03 14.67 -19.13
C LEU A 170 -14.47 14.95 -19.60
N PHE A 171 -15.36 15.32 -18.69
CA PHE A 171 -16.82 15.34 -18.94
C PHE A 171 -17.50 16.69 -18.73
N GLY A 172 -16.82 17.69 -18.15
CA GLY A 172 -17.41 19.00 -17.85
C GLY A 172 -17.94 19.73 -19.09
N LYS A 173 -17.37 19.45 -20.28
CA LYS A 173 -17.86 19.96 -21.57
C LYS A 173 -19.31 19.58 -21.89
N TYR A 174 -19.86 18.55 -21.25
CA TYR A 174 -21.24 18.12 -21.45
C TYR A 174 -22.24 18.82 -20.52
N GLY A 175 -21.76 19.61 -19.55
CA GLY A 175 -22.57 20.41 -18.63
C GLY A 175 -23.36 19.57 -17.61
N MET A 176 -22.84 18.40 -17.23
CA MET A 176 -23.47 17.50 -16.26
C MET A 176 -22.45 17.12 -15.18
N ASP A 177 -22.85 17.20 -13.91
CA ASP A 177 -21.99 16.82 -12.78
C ASP A 177 -21.73 15.31 -12.73
N ASN A 178 -22.70 14.51 -13.19
CA ASN A 178 -22.58 13.06 -13.29
C ASN A 178 -22.57 12.63 -14.77
N PRO A 179 -21.47 12.05 -15.27
CA PRO A 179 -21.38 11.62 -16.66
C PRO A 179 -22.41 10.58 -17.08
N LEU A 180 -22.93 9.78 -16.14
CA LEU A 180 -23.98 8.80 -16.41
C LEU A 180 -25.29 9.46 -16.85
N ASN A 181 -25.53 10.72 -16.47
CA ASN A 181 -26.72 11.47 -16.86
C ASN A 181 -26.56 12.18 -18.22
N ILE A 182 -25.40 12.07 -18.88
CA ILE A 182 -25.20 12.71 -20.18
C ILE A 182 -26.13 12.06 -21.22
N SER A 183 -26.88 12.90 -21.93
CA SER A 183 -27.69 12.51 -23.08
C SER A 183 -26.79 12.03 -24.22
N LEU A 184 -27.11 10.88 -24.82
CA LEU A 184 -26.32 10.32 -25.92
C LEU A 184 -26.32 11.22 -27.16
N GLU A 185 -27.31 12.12 -27.31
CA GLU A 185 -27.32 13.11 -28.40
C GLU A 185 -26.12 14.05 -28.37
N LYS A 186 -25.48 14.23 -27.20
CA LYS A 186 -24.27 15.04 -27.05
C LYS A 186 -23.00 14.25 -27.40
N ILE A 187 -23.11 12.94 -27.57
CA ILE A 187 -21.99 12.02 -27.75
C ILE A 187 -22.03 11.42 -29.15
N VAL A 188 -23.11 10.73 -29.53
CA VAL A 188 -23.21 9.98 -30.79
C VAL A 188 -23.89 10.80 -31.89
N ASP A 189 -23.75 10.37 -33.15
CA ASP A 189 -24.38 11.04 -34.28
C ASP A 189 -25.93 10.92 -34.26
N CYS A 190 -26.58 11.79 -35.04
CA CYS A 190 -28.05 11.87 -35.10
C CYS A 190 -28.71 10.54 -35.51
N HIS A 191 -28.09 9.77 -36.41
CA HIS A 191 -28.66 8.49 -36.84
C HIS A 191 -28.60 7.45 -35.73
N ALA A 192 -27.43 7.26 -35.12
CA ALA A 192 -27.24 6.36 -33.99
C ALA A 192 -28.12 6.74 -32.79
N GLN A 193 -28.22 8.04 -32.49
CA GLN A 193 -29.08 8.54 -31.42
C GLN A 193 -30.56 8.22 -31.66
N ASN A 194 -31.06 8.41 -32.89
CA ASN A 194 -32.44 8.07 -33.23
C ASN A 194 -32.70 6.57 -33.10
N VAL A 195 -31.78 5.73 -33.58
CA VAL A 195 -31.90 4.27 -33.46
C VAL A 195 -31.95 3.85 -31.98
N LEU A 196 -31.01 4.33 -31.16
CA LEU A 196 -30.94 4.00 -29.73
C LEU A 196 -32.19 4.46 -28.97
N LYS A 197 -32.67 5.68 -29.25
CA LYS A 197 -33.84 6.26 -28.59
C LYS A 197 -35.15 5.61 -29.01
N THR A 198 -35.38 5.42 -30.30
CA THR A 198 -36.67 4.97 -30.83
C THR A 198 -36.86 3.45 -30.72
N GLU A 199 -35.80 2.66 -30.92
CA GLU A 199 -35.93 1.21 -31.00
C GLU A 199 -35.54 0.49 -29.70
N ALA A 200 -34.83 1.16 -28.79
CA ALA A 200 -34.37 0.57 -27.52
C ALA A 200 -34.60 1.46 -26.28
N GLU A 201 -35.20 2.64 -26.42
CA GLU A 201 -35.43 3.61 -25.33
C GLU A 201 -34.15 4.02 -24.58
N ILE A 202 -33.00 3.95 -25.26
CA ILE A 202 -31.69 4.29 -24.71
C ILE A 202 -31.42 5.78 -24.95
N ILE A 203 -31.54 6.60 -23.90
CA ILE A 203 -31.45 8.06 -23.99
C ILE A 203 -30.14 8.58 -23.40
N THR A 204 -29.75 8.08 -22.22
CA THR A 204 -28.57 8.52 -21.49
C THR A 204 -27.44 7.50 -21.51
N VAL A 205 -26.24 7.93 -21.12
CA VAL A 205 -25.12 7.01 -20.86
C VAL A 205 -25.53 5.93 -19.86
N ARG A 206 -26.24 6.27 -18.78
CA ARG A 206 -26.75 5.29 -17.81
C ARG A 206 -27.59 4.20 -18.47
N ASP A 207 -28.52 4.58 -19.34
CA ASP A 207 -29.40 3.63 -20.03
C ASP A 207 -28.61 2.69 -20.93
N LEU A 208 -27.62 3.24 -21.65
CA LEU A 208 -26.75 2.46 -22.52
C LEU A 208 -25.93 1.46 -21.72
N LEU A 209 -25.32 1.91 -20.62
CA LEU A 209 -24.50 1.04 -19.78
C LEU A 209 -25.34 -0.09 -19.19
N ARG A 210 -26.56 0.19 -18.69
CA ARG A 210 -27.50 -0.83 -18.21
C ARG A 210 -27.83 -1.86 -19.29
N TYR A 211 -28.14 -1.41 -20.50
CA TYR A 211 -28.40 -2.32 -21.62
C TYR A 211 -27.18 -3.21 -21.92
N THR A 212 -25.99 -2.62 -21.98
CA THR A 212 -24.76 -3.36 -22.30
C THR A 212 -24.28 -4.27 -21.16
N SER A 213 -24.60 -3.98 -19.91
CA SER A 213 -24.32 -4.90 -18.79
C SER A 213 -25.24 -6.12 -18.80
N GLU A 214 -26.49 -5.96 -19.24
CA GLU A 214 -27.46 -7.06 -19.30
C GLU A 214 -27.25 -7.96 -20.52
N TYR A 215 -26.92 -7.37 -21.68
CA TYR A 215 -26.90 -8.10 -22.95
C TYR A 215 -25.55 -8.14 -23.66
N GLY A 216 -24.57 -7.37 -23.18
CA GLY A 216 -23.27 -7.21 -23.82
C GLY A 216 -23.26 -6.20 -24.97
N TRP A 217 -22.09 -5.59 -25.21
CA TRP A 217 -21.89 -4.57 -26.26
C TRP A 217 -22.29 -5.05 -27.66
N ASN A 218 -22.02 -6.32 -28.00
CA ASN A 218 -22.38 -6.87 -29.31
C ASN A 218 -23.89 -6.89 -29.57
N LYS A 219 -24.73 -6.88 -28.52
CA LYS A 219 -26.20 -6.92 -28.69
C LYS A 219 -26.75 -5.63 -29.29
N LEU A 220 -26.02 -4.51 -29.19
CA LEU A 220 -26.41 -3.26 -29.85
C LEU A 220 -26.61 -3.45 -31.37
N LYS A 221 -25.83 -4.33 -32.01
CA LYS A 221 -25.98 -4.67 -33.45
C LYS A 221 -27.32 -5.32 -33.80
N SER A 222 -28.02 -5.88 -32.81
CA SER A 222 -29.35 -6.48 -32.99
C SER A 222 -30.47 -5.46 -32.93
N ILE A 223 -30.21 -4.21 -32.51
CA ILE A 223 -31.21 -3.15 -32.51
C ILE A 223 -31.54 -2.82 -33.96
N LYS A 224 -32.84 -2.78 -34.27
CA LYS A 224 -33.32 -2.49 -35.62
C LYS A 224 -32.80 -1.13 -36.08
N GLY A 225 -32.19 -1.07 -37.26
CA GLY A 225 -31.55 0.16 -37.78
C GLY A 225 -30.10 0.37 -37.32
N MET A 226 -29.57 -0.46 -36.41
CA MET A 226 -28.16 -0.42 -35.97
C MET A 226 -27.28 -1.26 -36.91
N GLY A 227 -26.93 -0.68 -38.06
CA GLY A 227 -26.00 -1.30 -38.99
C GLY A 227 -24.58 -1.40 -38.44
N ARG A 228 -23.72 -2.21 -39.09
CA ARG A 228 -22.31 -2.39 -38.69
C ARG A 228 -21.56 -1.06 -38.58
N ILE A 229 -21.74 -0.16 -39.56
CA ILE A 229 -21.06 1.15 -39.59
C ILE A 229 -21.53 2.01 -38.42
N THR A 230 -22.85 2.07 -38.18
CA THR A 230 -23.43 2.85 -37.06
C THR A 230 -22.92 2.33 -35.72
N TYR A 231 -22.91 1.01 -35.53
CA TYR A 231 -22.34 0.39 -34.33
C TYR A 231 -20.87 0.77 -34.12
N GLU A 232 -20.03 0.60 -35.15
CA GLU A 232 -18.60 0.93 -35.07
C GLU A 232 -18.38 2.42 -34.75
N HIS A 233 -19.24 3.29 -35.29
CA HIS A 233 -19.21 4.72 -34.98
C HIS A 233 -19.58 5.01 -33.53
N VAL A 234 -20.64 4.38 -32.98
CA VAL A 234 -21.02 4.51 -31.57
C VAL A 234 -19.87 4.12 -30.65
N ILE A 235 -19.25 2.96 -30.89
CA ILE A 235 -18.10 2.50 -30.09
C ILE A 235 -16.94 3.48 -30.21
N LYS A 236 -16.60 3.93 -31.42
CA LYS A 236 -15.51 4.89 -31.63
C LYS A 236 -15.77 6.21 -30.88
N THR A 237 -16.99 6.72 -30.91
CA THR A 237 -17.29 8.00 -30.26
C THR A 237 -17.32 7.88 -28.74
N LEU A 238 -17.79 6.76 -28.19
CA LEU A 238 -17.71 6.47 -26.76
C LEU A 238 -16.27 6.32 -26.28
N TYR A 239 -15.41 5.67 -27.08
CA TYR A 239 -13.98 5.55 -26.81
C TYR A 239 -13.31 6.93 -26.79
N ASN A 240 -13.52 7.74 -27.84
CA ASN A 240 -12.95 9.10 -27.93
C ASN A 240 -13.48 10.04 -26.84
N ALA A 241 -14.66 9.75 -26.29
CA ALA A 241 -15.26 10.50 -25.19
C ALA A 241 -14.87 9.96 -23.80
N ASN A 242 -13.94 9.00 -23.72
CA ASN A 242 -13.41 8.41 -22.48
C ASN A 242 -14.47 7.66 -21.64
N PHE A 243 -15.53 7.15 -22.24
CA PHE A 243 -16.51 6.30 -21.53
C PHE A 243 -16.11 4.82 -21.50
N ILE A 244 -15.38 4.37 -22.51
CA ILE A 244 -14.98 2.97 -22.68
C ILE A 244 -13.52 2.86 -23.10
N VAL A 245 -12.94 1.69 -22.83
CA VAL A 245 -11.63 1.25 -23.33
C VAL A 245 -11.86 0.04 -24.24
N VAL A 246 -11.12 -0.02 -25.36
CA VAL A 246 -11.15 -1.15 -26.29
C VAL A 246 -9.81 -1.87 -26.21
N GLY A 247 -9.82 -3.12 -25.74
CA GLY A 247 -8.62 -3.95 -25.63
C GLY A 247 -8.08 -4.40 -26.98
N GLU A 248 -6.85 -4.91 -27.01
CA GLU A 248 -6.21 -5.44 -28.24
C GLU A 248 -6.99 -6.62 -28.84
N ASP A 249 -7.69 -7.38 -28.00
CA ASP A 249 -8.60 -8.47 -28.37
C ASP A 249 -9.99 -7.98 -28.84
N LYS A 250 -10.19 -6.66 -28.93
CA LYS A 250 -11.47 -5.99 -29.21
C LYS A 250 -12.53 -6.18 -28.11
N SER A 251 -12.13 -6.61 -26.92
CA SER A 251 -13.01 -6.53 -25.74
C SER A 251 -13.30 -5.06 -25.42
N ILE A 252 -14.52 -4.79 -24.96
CA ILE A 252 -14.95 -3.44 -24.59
C ILE A 252 -15.20 -3.43 -23.09
N THR A 253 -14.46 -2.59 -22.37
CA THR A 253 -14.59 -2.37 -20.93
C THR A 253 -14.90 -0.91 -20.64
N LEU A 254 -15.40 -0.61 -19.44
CA LEU A 254 -15.60 0.78 -19.02
C LEU A 254 -14.26 1.42 -18.71
N SER A 255 -14.15 2.73 -18.95
CA SER A 255 -13.02 3.50 -18.44
C SER A 255 -13.02 3.47 -16.90
N PRO A 256 -11.85 3.56 -16.24
CA PRO A 256 -11.77 3.52 -14.78
C PRO A 256 -12.68 4.53 -14.08
N GLU A 257 -12.82 5.73 -14.66
CA GLU A 257 -13.65 6.81 -14.14
C GLU A 257 -15.13 6.47 -14.14
N ILE A 258 -15.61 5.84 -15.22
CA ILE A 258 -17.00 5.40 -15.37
C ILE A 258 -17.25 4.13 -14.58
N ALA A 259 -16.32 3.16 -14.60
CA ALA A 259 -16.42 1.92 -13.85
C ALA A 259 -16.66 2.20 -12.35
N ALA A 260 -15.90 3.15 -11.78
CA ALA A 260 -16.02 3.56 -10.38
C ALA A 260 -17.34 4.26 -10.01
N MET A 261 -18.23 4.52 -10.97
CA MET A 261 -19.57 5.09 -10.75
C MET A 261 -20.70 4.08 -10.90
N VAL A 262 -20.40 2.88 -11.41
CA VAL A 262 -21.37 1.81 -11.70
C VAL A 262 -21.31 0.69 -10.65
N ILE A 263 -20.33 0.72 -9.73
CA ILE A 263 -20.20 -0.19 -8.58
C ILE A 263 -21.31 0.04 -7.55
#